data_AF-A0A1V5IJE6-F1
#
_entry.id   AF-A0A1V5IJE6-F1
#
_cell.length_a   1.000
_cell.length_b   1.000
_cell.length_c   1.000
_cell.angle_alpha   90.00
_cell.angle_beta   90.00
_cell.angle_gamma   90.00
#
_symmetry.space_group_name_H-M   'P 1'
#
loop_
_entity.id
_entity.type
_entity.pdbx_description
1 polymer ?
#
loop_
_entity_poly.entity_id
_entity_poly.type
_entity_poly.pdbx_seq_one_letter_code
_entity_poly.pdbx_strand_id
1 'polypeptide(L)' 'MKRLTGIPIGTGGSGLLNVTIPGSTPTGSDYLIQVASTSYPACFDTSNGTFTISGT' A
#
# COMPACT_ATOMS: atom_id res chain seq x y z
N MET A 1 -0.80 -6.50 -9.20
CA MET A 1 -0.33 -6.09 -7.86
C MET A 1 0.89 -5.21 -8.01
N LYS A 2 0.92 -4.01 -7.41
CA LYS A 2 2.10 -3.13 -7.42
C LYS A 2 2.74 -3.16 -6.03
N ARG A 3 4.07 -3.31 -5.96
CA ARG A 3 4.80 -3.52 -4.71
C ARG A 3 5.84 -2.43 -4.51
N LEU A 4 5.87 -1.83 -3.32
CA LEU A 4 6.92 -0.93 -2.87
C LEU A 4 7.82 -1.68 -1.89
N THR A 5 9.13 -1.44 -1.95
CA THR A 5 10.12 -2.11 -1.09
C THR A 5 11.00 -1.10 -0.38
N GLY A 6 11.65 -1.50 0.71
CA GLY A 6 12.57 -0.64 1.46
C GLY A 6 11.87 0.39 2.34
N ILE A 7 10.64 0.11 2.77
CA ILE A 7 9.89 1.00 3.66
C ILE A 7 10.34 0.76 5.11
N PRO A 8 10.85 1.76 5.84
CA PRO A 8 11.25 1.59 7.23
C PRO A 8 10.02 1.40 8.13
N ILE A 9 10.23 0.74 9.27
CA ILE A 9 9.19 0.51 10.30
C ILE A 9 8.65 1.82 10.90
N GLY A 10 9.42 2.91 10.82
CA GLY A 10 9.08 4.19 11.43
C GLY A 10 9.29 4.22 12.94
N THR A 11 8.88 5.31 13.59
CA THR A 11 9.09 5.53 15.02
C THR A 11 8.02 4.76 15.82
N GLY A 12 8.45 3.85 16.71
CA GLY A 12 7.52 3.06 17.53
C GLY A 12 6.63 2.11 16.73
N GLY A 13 7.04 1.70 15.53
CA GLY A 13 6.22 0.87 14.64
C GLY A 13 5.19 1.65 13.81
N SER A 14 5.22 2.98 13.86
CA SER A 14 4.31 3.86 13.14
C SER A 14 5.06 4.73 12.14
N GLY A 15 4.46 4.95 10.98
CA GLY A 15 5.03 5.80 9.93
C GLY A 15 3.99 6.29 8.93
N LEU A 16 4.39 7.27 8.12
CA LEU A 16 3.63 7.78 7.00
C LEU A 16 4.49 7.67 5.74
N LEU A 17 3.89 7.17 4.66
CA LEU A 17 4.56 7.03 3.37
C LEU A 17 3.72 7.70 2.29
N ASN A 18 4.31 8.68 1.61
CA ASN A 18 3.72 9.24 0.40
C ASN A 18 4.00 8.32 -0.77
N VAL A 19 2.94 7.92 -1.49
CA VAL A 19 3.04 7.02 -2.64
C VAL A 19 2.49 7.70 -3.88
N THR A 20 3.30 7.76 -4.93
CA THR A 20 2.83 8.19 -6.25
C THR A 20 2.15 7.01 -6.95
N ILE A 21 0.88 7.18 -7.30
CA ILE A 21 0.16 6.23 -8.15
C ILE A 21 0.63 6.41 -9.60
N PRO A 22 1.10 5.35 -10.28
CA PRO A 22 1.48 5.44 -11.68
C PRO A 22 0.30 5.83 -12.56
N GLY A 23 0.51 6.70 -13.54
CA GLY A 23 -0.55 7.12 -14.46
C GLY A 23 -1.12 5.98 -15.32
N SER A 24 -0.41 4.85 -15.44
CA SER A 24 -0.91 3.64 -16.12
C SER A 24 -1.79 2.76 -15.23
N THR A 25 -2.00 3.10 -13.96
CA THR A 25 -2.92 2.37 -13.09
C THR A 25 -4.36 2.62 -13.55
N PRO A 26 -5.14 1.57 -13.87
CA PRO A 26 -6.52 1.74 -14.31
C PRO A 26 -7.39 2.46 -13.27
N THR A 27 -8.41 3.18 -13.71
CA THR A 27 -9.41 3.72 -12.81
C THR A 27 -10.29 2.61 -12.24
N GLY A 28 -10.66 2.68 -10.96
CA GLY A 28 -11.47 1.67 -10.28
C GLY A 28 -11.64 1.97 -8.79
N SER A 29 -12.63 1.35 -8.15
CA SER A 29 -13.00 1.57 -6.74
C SER A 29 -12.74 0.38 -5.82
N ASP A 30 -12.04 -0.63 -6.33
CA ASP A 30 -11.83 -1.95 -5.75
C ASP A 30 -10.38 -2.17 -5.27
N TYR A 31 -9.61 -1.09 -5.12
CA TYR A 31 -8.22 -1.15 -4.67
C TYR A 31 -8.11 -1.29 -3.15
N LEU A 32 -7.15 -2.11 -2.71
CA LEU A 32 -6.78 -2.31 -1.30
C LEU A 32 -5.29 -2.01 -1.10
N ILE A 33 -4.93 -1.62 0.12
CA ILE A 33 -3.53 -1.50 0.54
C ILE A 33 -3.19 -2.73 1.38
N GLN A 34 -2.11 -3.42 1.02
CA GLN A 34 -1.54 -4.48 1.85
C GLN A 34 -0.14 -4.08 2.31
N VAL A 35 0.10 -4.20 3.61
CA VAL A 35 1.41 -4.03 4.24
C VAL A 35 1.87 -5.40 4.70
N ALA A 36 3.06 -5.82 4.28
CA ALA A 36 3.62 -7.12 4.63
C ALA A 36 5.04 -6.98 5.17
N SER A 37 5.37 -7.74 6.21
CA SER A 37 6.74 -7.81 6.72
C SER A 37 7.66 -8.45 5.69
N THR A 38 8.81 -7.84 5.46
CA THR A 38 9.83 -8.38 4.54
C THR A 38 10.62 -9.54 5.17
N SER A 39 10.65 -9.64 6.49
CA SER A 39 11.37 -10.69 7.23
C SER A 39 10.48 -11.84 7.68
N TYR A 40 9.17 -11.60 7.84
CA TYR A 40 8.20 -12.62 8.23
C TYR A 40 6.94 -12.56 7.34
N PRO A 41 6.94 -13.24 6.18
CA PRO A 41 5.89 -13.10 5.17
C PRO A 41 4.48 -13.51 5.60
N ALA A 42 4.35 -14.29 6.68
CA ALA A 42 3.04 -14.65 7.25
C ALA A 42 2.39 -13.50 8.02
N CYS A 43 3.13 -12.44 8.35
CA CYS A 43 2.61 -11.24 8.97
C CYS A 43 2.35 -10.18 7.89
N PHE A 44 1.07 -10.02 7.57
CA PHE A 44 0.57 -8.97 6.70
C PHE A 44 -0.77 -8.45 7.24
N ASP A 45 -1.07 -7.21 6.90
CA ASP A 45 -2.35 -6.58 7.16
C ASP A 45 -2.87 -5.94 5.87
N THR A 46 -4.19 -5.85 5.74
CA THR A 46 -4.86 -5.28 4.57
C THR A 46 -5.89 -4.26 5.02
N SER A 47 -5.99 -3.14 4.31
CA SER A 47 -6.93 -2.08 4.63
C SER A 47 -8.36 -2.62 4.80
N ASN A 48 -9.07 -2.14 5.83
CA ASN A 48 -10.43 -2.61 6.14
C ASN A 48 -11.46 -2.29 5.04
N GLY A 49 -11.18 -1.30 4.19
CA GLY A 49 -12.05 -0.89 3.09
C GLY A 49 -11.25 -0.63 1.81
N THR A 50 -11.97 -0.53 0.69
CA THR A 50 -11.40 -0.19 -0.60
C THR A 50 -11.25 1.32 -0.76
N PHE A 51 -10.42 1.73 -1.72
CA PHE A 51 -10.31 3.12 -2.15
C PHE A 51 -10.41 3.21 -3.68
N THR A 52 -10.75 4.42 -4.15
CA THR A 52 -10.91 4.71 -5.58
C THR A 52 -9.66 5.35 -6.15
N ILE A 53 -9.19 4.82 -7.28
CA ILE A 53 -8.27 5.48 -8.18
C ILE A 53 -9.09 6.04 -9.33
N SER A 54 -9.09 7.37 -9.46
CA SER A 54 -9.78 8.10 -10.53
C SER A 54 -8.78 8.79 -11.43
N GLY A 55 -9.15 8.98 -12.69
CA GLY A 55 -8.42 9.85 -13.61
C GLY A 55 -8.72 11.31 -13.33
N THR A 56 -7.83 12.18 -13.79
CA THR A 56 -8.06 13.63 -13.92
C THR A 56 -8.97 13.93 -15.09
#